data_AF-A0A3S0PRY7-F1
#
_entry.id   AF-A0A3S0PRY7-F1
#
_cell.length_a   1.000
_cell.length_b   1.000
_cell.length_c   1.000
_cell.angle_alpha   90.00
_cell.angle_beta   90.00
_cell.angle_gamma   90.00
#
_symmetry.space_group_name_H-M   'P 1'
#
loop_
_entity.id
_entity.type
_entity.pdbx_description
1 polymer ?
#
loop_
_entity_poly.entity_id
_entity_poly.type
_entity_poly.pdbx_seq_one_letter_code
_entity_poly.pdbx_strand_id
1 'polypeptide(L)'
;MPADPAVSGISAPSSFVIGPEAGDSHSHAAFPHVPKAIIKVSSRVRVTHAVGQGLNFFAIQVNFPNRTWAHGGPQRVSGKYQMNWGGLVSRGGGATDYREENPASDLQLMQNAGDAERSAPYTWVEGKDYELTIERGNQVTLPPGQYIFIGSGPTVSVSNARNMWEWKFTLRPADGHGPVQVSTLYDAADRISSFYIWNECGYGSCGKRQSARWSMPVYSTLDAPGKSVPAQVLTRF
;
A
#
# COMPACT_ATOMS: atom_id res chain seq x y z
N MET A 1 27.52 3.57 40.90
CA MET A 1 26.87 3.19 39.63
C MET A 1 26.26 4.46 39.06
N PRO A 2 26.74 4.98 37.92
CA PRO A 2 26.08 6.10 37.27
C PRO A 2 24.78 5.60 36.61
N ALA A 3 23.70 6.33 36.83
CA ALA A 3 22.39 6.05 36.25
C ALA A 3 22.44 6.27 34.72
N ASP A 4 21.88 5.32 33.97
CA ASP A 4 21.68 5.48 32.54
C ASP A 4 20.80 6.72 32.26
N PRO A 5 21.16 7.56 31.28
CA PRO A 5 20.31 8.67 30.89
C PRO A 5 19.07 8.09 30.20
N ALA A 6 17.91 8.45 30.74
CA ALA A 6 16.61 8.16 30.14
C ALA A 6 16.62 8.63 28.67
N VAL A 7 16.44 7.69 27.75
CA VAL A 7 16.14 7.99 26.35
C VAL A 7 14.82 8.76 26.35
N SER A 8 14.92 10.09 26.20
CA SER A 8 13.77 10.96 26.04
C SER A 8 12.98 10.47 24.84
N GLY A 9 11.79 9.91 25.09
CA GLY A 9 10.90 9.44 24.04
C GLY A 9 10.56 10.58 23.10
N ILE A 10 11.16 10.56 21.90
CA ILE A 10 10.69 11.37 20.78
C ILE A 10 9.31 10.83 20.45
N SER A 11 8.27 11.47 20.97
CA SER A 11 6.90 11.20 20.52
C SER A 11 6.86 11.49 19.02
N ALA A 12 6.59 10.48 18.20
CA ALA A 12 6.35 10.71 16.79
C ALA A 12 5.27 11.79 16.63
N PRO A 13 5.39 12.69 15.62
CA PRO A 13 4.34 13.65 15.35
C PRO A 13 3.07 12.88 14.99
N SER A 14 1.90 13.37 15.40
CA SER A 14 0.61 12.71 15.10
C SER A 14 0.31 12.62 13.59
N SER A 15 0.97 13.48 12.80
CA SER A 15 0.91 13.49 11.34
C SER A 15 2.24 13.97 10.75
N PHE A 16 2.51 13.60 9.51
CA PHE A 16 3.64 14.07 8.72
C PHE A 16 3.18 14.43 7.31
N VAL A 17 4.06 15.05 6.52
CA VAL A 17 3.79 15.41 5.14
C VAL A 17 4.84 14.75 4.25
N ILE A 18 4.43 14.37 3.04
CA ILE A 18 5.33 13.95 1.96
C ILE A 18 4.99 14.79 0.73
N GLY A 19 6.02 15.21 -0.01
CA GLY A 19 5.88 15.82 -1.32
C GLY A 19 6.29 17.29 -1.40
N PRO A 20 6.93 17.69 -2.52
CA PRO A 20 7.69 18.95 -2.60
C PRO A 20 6.84 20.22 -2.51
N GLU A 21 5.53 20.16 -2.79
CA GLU A 21 4.64 21.33 -2.63
C GLU A 21 4.53 21.79 -1.18
N ALA A 22 4.68 20.85 -0.23
CA ALA A 22 4.63 21.15 1.19
C ALA A 22 6.02 21.38 1.80
N GLY A 23 7.05 21.58 0.97
CA GLY A 23 8.43 21.79 1.41
C GLY A 23 9.17 20.53 1.85
N ASP A 24 8.63 19.33 1.61
CA ASP A 24 9.31 18.07 1.86
C ASP A 24 9.78 17.44 0.53
N SER A 25 11.10 17.38 0.31
CA SER A 25 11.68 16.81 -0.91
C SER A 25 11.54 15.29 -1.01
N HIS A 26 11.24 14.62 0.11
CA HIS A 26 11.09 13.17 0.14
C HIS A 26 9.76 12.76 -0.49
N SER A 27 9.76 11.57 -1.09
CA SER A 27 8.59 10.92 -1.65
C SER A 27 8.15 9.71 -0.83
N HIS A 28 8.94 9.29 0.15
CA HIS A 28 8.72 8.08 0.93
C HIS A 28 8.84 8.30 2.43
N ALA A 29 8.16 7.44 3.19
CA ALA A 29 8.35 7.24 4.62
C ALA A 29 8.37 5.74 4.96
N ALA A 30 9.40 5.31 5.67
CA ALA A 30 9.54 3.98 6.27
C ALA A 30 9.28 4.03 7.78
N PHE A 31 8.96 2.88 8.35
CA PHE A 31 8.67 2.71 9.77
C PHE A 31 9.54 1.57 10.36
N PRO A 32 10.81 1.85 10.73
CA PRO A 32 11.83 0.81 10.95
C PRO A 32 11.62 -0.05 12.20
N HIS A 33 10.80 0.38 13.17
CA HIS A 33 10.60 -0.30 14.46
C HIS A 33 9.28 -1.07 14.55
N VAL A 34 8.66 -1.40 13.42
CA VAL A 34 7.45 -2.24 13.40
C VAL A 34 7.84 -3.73 13.36
N PRO A 35 7.06 -4.62 14.01
CA PRO A 35 7.32 -6.06 13.98
C PRO A 35 7.06 -6.65 12.60
N LYS A 36 7.75 -7.75 12.25
CA LYS A 36 7.62 -8.45 10.95
C LYS A 36 6.45 -9.44 10.88
N ALA A 37 5.38 -9.17 11.62
CA ALA A 37 4.22 -10.05 11.80
C ALA A 37 2.90 -9.28 11.78
N ILE A 38 2.82 -8.28 10.90
CA ILE A 38 1.66 -7.40 10.79
C ILE A 38 0.56 -8.08 9.98
N ILE A 39 -0.70 -7.91 10.38
CA ILE A 39 -1.87 -8.41 9.65
C ILE A 39 -2.86 -7.31 9.27
N LYS A 40 -2.66 -6.11 9.81
CA LYS A 40 -3.44 -4.93 9.46
C LYS A 40 -2.56 -3.70 9.60
N VAL A 41 -2.67 -2.79 8.65
CA VAL A 41 -2.10 -1.44 8.72
C VAL A 41 -3.14 -0.45 8.23
N SER A 42 -3.30 0.66 8.95
CA SER A 42 -4.17 1.76 8.57
C SER A 42 -3.44 3.09 8.70
N SER A 43 -3.69 4.01 7.77
CA SER A 43 -3.27 5.40 7.87
C SER A 43 -4.32 6.32 7.28
N ARG A 44 -4.42 7.53 7.82
CA ARG A 44 -5.20 8.60 7.21
C ARG A 44 -4.35 9.37 6.21
N VAL A 45 -4.96 9.78 5.11
CA VAL A 45 -4.37 10.67 4.10
C VAL A 45 -5.30 11.84 3.83
N ARG A 46 -4.72 13.03 3.71
CA ARG A 46 -5.32 14.19 3.07
C ARG A 46 -4.43 14.58 1.90
N VAL A 47 -4.88 14.30 0.68
CA VAL A 47 -4.20 14.80 -0.51
C VAL A 47 -4.36 16.31 -0.55
N THR A 48 -3.26 17.03 -0.44
CA THR A 48 -3.26 18.50 -0.41
C THR A 48 -3.09 19.10 -1.79
N HIS A 49 -2.41 18.40 -2.69
CA HIS A 49 -2.31 18.78 -4.09
C HIS A 49 -2.02 17.57 -4.98
N ALA A 50 -2.73 17.45 -6.10
CA ALA A 50 -2.42 16.51 -7.16
C ALA A 50 -2.52 17.18 -8.53
N VAL A 51 -1.53 17.00 -9.38
CA VAL A 51 -1.55 17.61 -10.72
C VAL A 51 -2.51 16.88 -11.66
N GLY A 52 -3.17 17.62 -12.56
CA GLY A 52 -4.12 17.04 -13.51
C GLY A 52 -3.54 16.12 -14.58
N GLN A 53 -2.22 16.09 -14.73
CA GLN A 53 -1.50 15.39 -15.79
C GLN A 53 -0.58 14.32 -15.21
N GLY A 54 -0.35 13.24 -15.95
CA GLY A 54 0.51 12.14 -15.52
C GLY A 54 -0.10 11.30 -14.40
N LEU A 55 0.75 10.65 -13.59
CA LEU A 55 0.37 9.81 -12.47
C LEU A 55 0.62 10.54 -11.14
N ASN A 56 -0.40 10.65 -10.29
CA ASN A 56 -0.23 10.95 -8.87
C ASN A 56 -0.77 9.75 -8.11
N PHE A 57 0.02 9.16 -7.22
CA PHE A 57 -0.41 8.01 -6.44
C PHE A 57 0.05 8.15 -4.99
N PHE A 58 -0.90 8.19 -4.07
CA PHE A 58 -0.67 8.39 -2.65
C PHE A 58 -0.93 7.08 -1.93
N ALA A 59 0.10 6.28 -1.68
CA ALA A 59 -0.08 4.86 -1.36
C ALA A 59 0.49 4.45 0.00
N ILE A 60 -0.17 3.48 0.62
CA ILE A 60 0.45 2.57 1.57
C ILE A 60 0.97 1.37 0.78
N GLN A 61 2.27 1.11 0.87
CA GLN A 61 2.89 -0.11 0.36
C GLN A 61 3.13 -1.09 1.51
N VAL A 62 2.89 -2.37 1.27
CA VAL A 62 3.21 -3.48 2.17
C VAL A 62 4.15 -4.45 1.46
N ASN A 63 5.14 -4.95 2.17
CA ASN A 63 6.05 -5.97 1.67
C ASN A 63 5.85 -7.25 2.47
N PHE A 64 5.72 -8.36 1.76
CA PHE A 64 5.49 -9.68 2.32
C PHE A 64 6.82 -10.46 2.46
N PRO A 65 6.90 -11.43 3.39
CA PRO A 65 8.11 -12.22 3.62
C PRO A 65 8.51 -13.14 2.44
N ASN A 66 7.61 -13.43 1.51
CA ASN A 66 7.83 -14.23 0.30
C ASN A 66 8.35 -13.40 -0.89
N ARG A 67 8.91 -12.21 -0.63
CA ARG A 67 9.44 -11.27 -1.63
C ARG A 67 8.38 -10.73 -2.58
N THR A 68 7.12 -10.72 -2.21
CA THR A 68 6.10 -9.94 -2.93
C THR A 68 5.85 -8.62 -2.21
N TRP A 69 5.24 -7.67 -2.91
CA TRP A 69 4.80 -6.42 -2.32
C TRP A 69 3.55 -5.93 -3.03
N ALA A 70 2.74 -5.15 -2.33
CA ALA A 70 1.55 -4.52 -2.88
C ALA A 70 1.42 -3.10 -2.36
N HIS A 71 0.79 -2.23 -3.13
CA HIS A 71 0.51 -0.87 -2.71
C HIS A 71 -0.90 -0.45 -3.09
N GLY A 72 -1.51 0.38 -2.25
CA GLY A 72 -2.88 0.83 -2.43
C GLY A 72 -3.12 2.23 -1.93
N GLY A 73 -4.00 2.94 -2.63
CA GLY A 73 -4.27 4.35 -2.36
C GLY A 73 -5.10 5.07 -3.43
N PRO A 74 -5.50 6.32 -3.16
CA PRO A 74 -6.06 7.20 -4.17
C PRO A 74 -5.03 7.54 -5.24
N GLN A 75 -5.47 7.50 -6.50
CA GLN A 75 -4.66 7.76 -7.67
C GLN A 75 -5.37 8.74 -8.59
N ARG A 76 -4.61 9.65 -9.22
CA ARG A 76 -5.06 10.50 -10.32
C ARG A 76 -4.18 10.25 -11.53
N VAL A 77 -4.75 9.66 -12.58
CA VAL A 77 -4.06 9.32 -13.82
C VAL A 77 -4.63 10.12 -14.98
N SER A 78 -3.88 11.10 -15.48
CA SER A 78 -4.29 11.94 -16.61
C SER A 78 -5.72 12.47 -16.47
N GLY A 79 -6.02 13.00 -15.28
CA GLY A 79 -7.34 13.56 -14.93
C GLY A 79 -8.36 12.55 -14.41
N LYS A 80 -8.13 11.24 -14.52
CA LYS A 80 -9.03 10.20 -14.02
C LYS A 80 -8.76 9.91 -12.55
N TYR A 81 -9.80 9.98 -11.73
CA TYR A 81 -9.76 9.67 -10.30
C TYR A 81 -10.11 8.20 -10.07
N GLN A 82 -9.22 7.49 -9.38
CA GLN A 82 -9.38 6.07 -9.10
C GLN A 82 -8.76 5.69 -7.76
N MET A 83 -9.08 4.49 -7.32
CA MET A 83 -8.40 3.81 -6.24
C MET A 83 -7.58 2.67 -6.85
N ASN A 84 -6.32 2.55 -6.46
CA ASN A 84 -5.51 1.39 -6.83
C ASN A 84 -5.28 0.45 -5.65
N TRP A 85 -5.24 -0.85 -5.91
CA TRP A 85 -4.69 -1.87 -5.04
C TRP A 85 -4.11 -3.01 -5.86
N GLY A 86 -2.78 -3.09 -5.97
CA GLY A 86 -2.11 -4.15 -6.72
C GLY A 86 -0.71 -4.42 -6.21
N GLY A 87 -0.11 -5.52 -6.66
CA GLY A 87 1.21 -5.94 -6.23
C GLY A 87 1.99 -6.72 -7.27
N LEU A 88 3.27 -6.91 -6.96
CA LEU A 88 4.27 -7.55 -7.81
C LEU A 88 5.19 -8.44 -6.96
N VAL A 89 5.91 -9.34 -7.63
CA VAL A 89 7.01 -10.09 -7.03
C VAL A 89 8.29 -9.26 -7.16
N SER A 90 8.94 -8.98 -6.03
CA SER A 90 10.16 -8.20 -5.95
C SER A 90 11.35 -8.94 -6.56
N ARG A 91 12.08 -8.21 -7.41
CA ARG A 91 13.25 -8.66 -8.17
C ARG A 91 14.45 -7.73 -7.95
N GLY A 92 14.52 -7.14 -6.77
CA GLY A 92 15.53 -6.12 -6.44
C GLY A 92 14.96 -4.71 -6.30
N GLY A 93 13.67 -4.52 -6.60
CA GLY A 93 12.94 -3.28 -6.35
C GLY A 93 12.97 -2.30 -7.53
N GLY A 94 12.05 -1.33 -7.49
CA GLY A 94 11.97 -0.25 -8.47
C GLY A 94 11.54 -0.75 -9.86
N ALA A 95 12.15 -0.21 -10.92
CA ALA A 95 11.74 -0.47 -12.29
C ALA A 95 11.93 -1.93 -12.75
N THR A 96 12.80 -2.71 -12.09
CA THR A 96 13.05 -4.12 -12.40
C THR A 96 11.81 -4.97 -12.15
N ASP A 97 11.09 -4.69 -11.05
CA ASP A 97 9.89 -5.43 -10.66
C ASP A 97 8.79 -5.36 -11.76
N TYR A 98 8.79 -4.31 -12.58
CA TYR A 98 7.84 -4.09 -13.67
C TYR A 98 8.32 -4.59 -15.05
N ARG A 99 9.59 -4.96 -15.20
CA ARG A 99 10.18 -5.32 -16.50
C ARG A 99 10.46 -6.81 -16.66
N GLU A 100 10.69 -7.50 -15.55
CA GLU A 100 11.19 -8.88 -15.54
C GLU A 100 10.17 -9.89 -15.00
N GLU A 101 8.88 -9.60 -15.20
CA GLU A 101 7.77 -10.43 -14.75
C GLU A 101 7.91 -11.89 -15.22
N ASN A 102 7.58 -12.85 -14.35
CA ASN A 102 7.47 -14.27 -14.69
C ASN A 102 6.08 -14.74 -14.28
N PRO A 103 5.07 -14.54 -15.12
CA PRO A 103 3.67 -14.73 -14.75
C PRO A 103 3.37 -16.10 -14.12
N ALA A 104 3.96 -17.19 -14.63
CA ALA A 104 3.73 -18.54 -14.10
C ALA A 104 4.32 -18.75 -12.70
N SER A 105 5.53 -18.24 -12.46
CA SER A 105 6.15 -18.31 -11.13
C SER A 105 5.50 -17.32 -10.15
N ASP A 106 5.15 -16.14 -10.61
CA ASP A 106 4.64 -15.06 -9.77
C ASP A 106 3.24 -15.39 -9.27
N LEU A 107 2.42 -16.04 -10.10
CA LEU A 107 1.14 -16.59 -9.67
C LEU A 107 1.28 -17.62 -8.56
N GLN A 108 2.43 -18.28 -8.36
CA GLN A 108 2.58 -19.15 -7.19
C GLN A 108 2.63 -18.35 -5.87
N LEU A 109 2.92 -17.05 -5.93
CA LEU A 109 3.12 -16.19 -4.78
C LEU A 109 2.00 -15.17 -4.59
N MET A 110 1.49 -14.58 -5.66
CA MET A 110 0.49 -13.50 -5.60
C MET A 110 -0.49 -13.58 -6.78
N GLN A 111 -1.75 -13.24 -6.52
CA GLN A 111 -2.81 -13.06 -7.51
C GLN A 111 -3.45 -11.69 -7.33
N ASN A 112 -3.26 -10.82 -8.33
CA ASN A 112 -3.95 -9.54 -8.39
C ASN A 112 -5.41 -9.71 -8.82
N ALA A 113 -6.27 -8.76 -8.46
CA ALA A 113 -7.58 -8.61 -9.08
C ALA A 113 -7.48 -8.13 -10.53
N GLY A 114 -8.55 -8.29 -11.30
CA GLY A 114 -8.69 -7.70 -12.63
C GLY A 114 -8.70 -6.16 -12.59
N ASP A 115 -8.43 -5.49 -13.71
CA ASP A 115 -8.26 -4.03 -13.73
C ASP A 115 -9.48 -3.24 -13.23
N ALA A 116 -10.68 -3.76 -13.47
CA ALA A 116 -11.94 -3.15 -13.00
C ALA A 116 -12.02 -3.04 -11.47
N GLU A 117 -11.35 -3.95 -10.75
CA GLU A 117 -11.30 -3.97 -9.28
C GLU A 117 -9.99 -3.38 -8.75
N ARG A 118 -8.87 -3.67 -9.44
CA ARG A 118 -7.53 -3.22 -9.07
C ARG A 118 -7.39 -1.70 -9.18
N SER A 119 -7.98 -1.09 -10.20
CA SER A 119 -7.94 0.36 -10.48
C SER A 119 -9.37 0.94 -10.57
N ALA A 120 -10.22 0.60 -9.61
CA ALA A 120 -11.63 0.96 -9.61
C ALA A 120 -11.82 2.50 -9.63
N PRO A 121 -12.77 3.04 -10.43
CA PRO A 121 -13.14 4.44 -10.38
C PRO A 121 -13.53 4.86 -8.96
N TYR A 122 -12.90 5.92 -8.45
CA TYR A 122 -13.15 6.44 -7.12
C TYR A 122 -12.84 7.94 -7.11
N THR A 123 -13.90 8.76 -7.06
CA THR A 123 -13.81 10.21 -7.13
C THR A 123 -13.42 10.81 -5.77
N TRP A 124 -12.17 10.62 -5.37
CA TRP A 124 -11.62 11.27 -4.18
C TRP A 124 -11.43 12.78 -4.40
N VAL A 125 -11.39 13.55 -3.31
CA VAL A 125 -11.38 15.02 -3.32
C VAL A 125 -10.14 15.53 -2.59
N GLU A 126 -9.41 16.46 -3.21
CA GLU A 126 -8.30 17.18 -2.56
C GLU A 126 -8.82 17.92 -1.31
N GLY A 127 -8.02 17.93 -0.24
CA GLY A 127 -8.38 18.55 1.03
C GLY A 127 -9.37 17.73 1.88
N LYS A 128 -9.86 16.57 1.41
CA LYS A 128 -10.65 15.63 2.23
C LYS A 128 -9.77 14.56 2.85
N ASP A 129 -10.07 14.18 4.10
CA ASP A 129 -9.40 13.08 4.80
C ASP A 129 -10.02 11.73 4.40
N TYR A 130 -9.16 10.77 4.10
CA TYR A 130 -9.52 9.38 3.84
C TYR A 130 -8.73 8.45 4.77
N GLU A 131 -9.34 7.36 5.18
CA GLU A 131 -8.66 6.25 5.84
C GLU A 131 -8.38 5.14 4.82
N LEU A 132 -7.11 4.73 4.78
CA LEU A 132 -6.60 3.65 3.97
C LEU A 132 -6.27 2.50 4.90
N THR A 133 -6.84 1.33 4.68
CA THR A 133 -6.58 0.13 5.49
C THR A 133 -6.21 -1.03 4.60
N ILE A 134 -5.09 -1.69 4.90
CA ILE A 134 -4.74 -3.00 4.34
C ILE A 134 -4.91 -4.02 5.47
N GLU A 135 -5.72 -5.05 5.25
CA GLU A 135 -5.97 -6.07 6.26
C GLU A 135 -6.02 -7.48 5.66
N ARG A 136 -5.48 -8.44 6.41
CA ARG A 136 -5.56 -9.86 6.09
C ARG A 136 -6.99 -10.36 6.30
N GLY A 137 -7.56 -10.98 5.27
CA GLY A 137 -8.83 -11.68 5.32
C GLY A 137 -8.65 -13.18 5.54
N ASN A 138 -9.49 -13.98 4.88
CA ASN A 138 -9.49 -15.43 5.03
C ASN A 138 -8.39 -16.08 4.19
N GLN A 139 -7.98 -17.28 4.58
CA GLN A 139 -7.23 -18.15 3.68
C GLN A 139 -8.21 -18.82 2.71
N VAL A 140 -7.86 -18.84 1.43
CA VAL A 140 -8.62 -19.45 0.35
C VAL A 140 -7.75 -20.43 -0.43
N THR A 141 -8.38 -21.44 -1.02
CA THR A 141 -7.72 -22.34 -1.96
C THR A 141 -8.13 -21.98 -3.38
N LEU A 142 -7.19 -21.48 -4.17
CA LEU A 142 -7.38 -21.26 -5.60
C LEU A 142 -7.10 -22.57 -6.35
N PRO A 143 -8.04 -23.12 -7.14
CA PRO A 143 -7.84 -24.38 -7.84
C PRO A 143 -6.81 -24.25 -8.99
N PRO A 144 -6.28 -25.36 -9.54
CA PRO A 144 -5.63 -25.33 -10.84
C PRO A 144 -6.53 -24.71 -11.91
N GLY A 145 -5.96 -24.02 -12.90
CA GLY A 145 -6.76 -23.39 -13.94
C GLY A 145 -6.03 -22.32 -14.74
N GLN A 146 -6.80 -21.55 -15.50
CA GLN A 146 -6.31 -20.40 -16.25
C GLN A 146 -6.54 -19.13 -15.43
N TYR A 147 -5.50 -18.34 -15.24
CA TYR A 147 -5.52 -17.12 -14.45
C TYR A 147 -4.93 -15.97 -15.24
N ILE A 148 -5.49 -14.77 -15.06
CA ILE A 148 -4.88 -13.54 -15.56
C ILE A 148 -3.84 -13.09 -14.54
N PHE A 149 -2.62 -12.82 -14.99
CA PHE A 149 -1.51 -12.48 -14.09
C PHE A 149 -1.75 -11.17 -13.31
N ILE A 150 -2.01 -10.08 -14.02
CA ILE A 150 -2.33 -8.77 -13.45
C ILE A 150 -3.19 -7.98 -14.44
N GLY A 151 -4.28 -7.38 -13.99
CA GLY A 151 -5.08 -6.49 -14.83
C GLY A 151 -5.60 -7.15 -16.11
N SER A 152 -5.23 -6.61 -17.27
CA SER A 152 -5.47 -7.18 -18.61
C SER A 152 -4.25 -7.95 -19.17
N GLY A 153 -3.37 -8.45 -18.30
CA GLY A 153 -2.15 -9.16 -18.65
C GLY A 153 -2.39 -10.56 -19.24
N PRO A 154 -1.31 -11.34 -19.46
CA PRO A 154 -1.43 -12.65 -20.09
C PRO A 154 -2.23 -13.63 -19.23
N THR A 155 -2.97 -14.50 -19.91
CA THR A 155 -3.57 -15.70 -19.30
C THR A 155 -2.49 -16.76 -19.14
N VAL A 156 -2.40 -17.33 -17.95
CA VAL A 156 -1.39 -18.30 -17.54
C VAL A 156 -2.05 -19.53 -16.96
N SER A 157 -1.55 -20.70 -17.36
CA SER A 157 -1.99 -21.97 -16.78
C SER A 157 -1.25 -22.24 -15.47
N VAL A 158 -2.00 -22.46 -14.41
CA VAL A 158 -1.50 -22.90 -13.10
C VAL A 158 -1.93 -24.35 -12.90
N SER A 159 -0.96 -25.26 -12.75
CA SER A 159 -1.19 -26.70 -12.71
C SER A 159 -1.56 -27.25 -11.32
N ASN A 160 -1.35 -26.47 -10.26
CA ASN A 160 -1.56 -26.88 -8.87
C ASN A 160 -2.57 -25.97 -8.16
N ALA A 161 -3.23 -26.51 -7.13
CA ALA A 161 -3.97 -25.69 -6.18
C ALA A 161 -2.99 -24.82 -5.37
N ARG A 162 -3.42 -23.60 -5.01
CA ARG A 162 -2.63 -22.64 -4.24
C ARG A 162 -3.43 -22.19 -3.02
N ASN A 163 -2.87 -22.30 -1.83
CA ASN A 163 -3.45 -21.71 -0.62
C ASN A 163 -2.92 -20.28 -0.47
N MET A 164 -3.83 -19.30 -0.48
CA MET A 164 -3.48 -17.88 -0.41
C MET A 164 -4.31 -17.18 0.65
N TRP A 165 -3.79 -16.09 1.18
CA TRP A 165 -4.49 -15.19 2.07
C TRP A 165 -5.08 -14.03 1.28
N GLU A 166 -6.34 -13.72 1.55
CA GLU A 166 -6.94 -12.45 1.15
C GLU A 166 -6.19 -11.29 1.80
N TRP A 167 -5.88 -10.28 1.01
CA TRP A 167 -5.40 -8.98 1.47
C TRP A 167 -6.31 -7.89 0.92
N LYS A 168 -7.13 -7.34 1.81
CA LYS A 168 -8.16 -6.36 1.48
C LYS A 168 -7.60 -4.96 1.67
N PHE A 169 -7.65 -4.16 0.63
CA PHE A 169 -7.46 -2.73 0.72
C PHE A 169 -8.81 -2.04 0.77
N THR A 170 -9.01 -1.24 1.81
CA THR A 170 -10.19 -0.39 1.99
C THR A 170 -9.79 1.07 1.92
N LEU A 171 -10.47 1.83 1.07
CA LEU A 171 -10.44 3.29 1.04
C LEU A 171 -11.81 3.82 1.46
N ARG A 172 -11.85 4.63 2.52
CA ARG A 172 -13.08 5.27 2.97
C ARG A 172 -12.88 6.73 3.39
N PRO A 173 -13.89 7.60 3.24
CA PRO A 173 -13.88 8.92 3.85
C PRO A 173 -13.72 8.84 5.37
N ALA A 174 -12.81 9.61 5.95
CA ALA A 174 -12.54 9.58 7.39
C ALA A 174 -13.67 10.21 8.22
N ASP A 175 -14.54 11.01 7.59
CA ASP A 175 -15.75 11.57 8.17
C ASP A 175 -16.94 10.58 8.18
N GLY A 176 -16.78 9.39 7.59
CA GLY A 176 -17.83 8.39 7.47
C GLY A 176 -18.88 8.69 6.39
N HIS A 177 -18.74 9.78 5.63
CA HIS A 177 -19.71 10.21 4.63
C HIS A 177 -19.16 10.04 3.20
N GLY A 178 -19.73 9.07 2.48
CA GLY A 178 -19.43 8.82 1.06
C GLY A 178 -19.14 7.34 0.78
N PRO A 179 -18.69 7.01 -0.44
CA PRO A 179 -18.49 5.63 -0.85
C PRO A 179 -17.28 5.02 -0.14
N VAL A 180 -17.46 3.79 0.35
CA VAL A 180 -16.38 2.91 0.78
C VAL A 180 -16.04 2.01 -0.40
N GLN A 181 -14.76 1.97 -0.78
CA GLN A 181 -14.26 1.07 -1.81
C GLN A 181 -13.38 0.02 -1.16
N VAL A 182 -13.59 -1.24 -1.54
CA VAL A 182 -12.74 -2.37 -1.14
C VAL A 182 -12.22 -3.04 -2.41
N SER A 183 -10.96 -3.44 -2.41
CA SER A 183 -10.35 -4.28 -3.44
C SER A 183 -9.53 -5.36 -2.76
N THR A 184 -9.47 -6.55 -3.36
CA THR A 184 -8.80 -7.71 -2.76
C THR A 184 -7.71 -8.20 -3.70
N LEU A 185 -6.54 -8.49 -3.15
CA LEU A 185 -5.54 -9.33 -3.80
C LEU A 185 -5.31 -10.56 -2.95
N TYR A 186 -4.69 -11.58 -3.51
CA TYR A 186 -4.33 -12.79 -2.78
C TYR A 186 -2.81 -12.94 -2.76
N ASP A 187 -2.26 -13.31 -1.61
CA ASP A 187 -0.82 -13.55 -1.45
C ASP A 187 -0.59 -14.83 -0.63
N ALA A 188 0.45 -15.59 -0.96
CA ALA A 188 0.81 -16.80 -0.23
C ALA A 188 1.31 -16.52 1.20
N ALA A 189 1.73 -15.29 1.51
CA ALA A 189 2.14 -14.87 2.83
C ALA A 189 0.96 -14.53 3.75
N ASP A 190 1.08 -14.97 4.99
CA ASP A 190 0.08 -14.79 6.05
C ASP A 190 0.28 -13.51 6.87
N ARG A 191 1.31 -12.72 6.54
CA ARG A 191 1.67 -11.49 7.28
C ARG A 191 2.49 -10.53 6.43
N ILE A 192 2.47 -9.27 6.82
CA ILE A 192 3.29 -8.18 6.30
C ILE A 192 4.59 -8.12 7.12
N SER A 193 5.71 -8.01 6.42
CA SER A 193 7.05 -7.92 7.01
C SER A 193 7.49 -6.46 7.25
N SER A 194 7.02 -5.53 6.42
CA SER A 194 7.25 -4.09 6.54
C SER A 194 6.21 -3.34 5.72
N PHE A 195 6.00 -2.05 6.02
CA PHE A 195 5.19 -1.17 5.19
C PHE A 195 5.85 0.20 5.04
N TYR A 196 5.45 0.90 3.99
CA TYR A 196 5.91 2.23 3.61
C TYR A 196 4.71 3.08 3.24
N ILE A 197 4.87 4.39 3.37
CA ILE A 197 3.96 5.36 2.77
C ILE A 197 4.75 6.09 1.70
N TRP A 198 4.17 6.29 0.53
CA TRP A 198 4.84 7.06 -0.51
C TRP A 198 3.86 7.90 -1.35
N ASN A 199 4.39 8.95 -1.96
CA ASN A 199 3.73 9.71 -3.00
C ASN A 199 4.50 9.42 -4.30
N GLU A 200 3.98 8.50 -5.10
CA GLU A 200 4.53 8.13 -6.39
C GLU A 200 4.08 9.13 -7.46
N CYS A 201 5.02 9.49 -8.32
CA CYS A 201 4.79 10.31 -9.50
C CYS A 201 5.24 9.53 -10.73
N GLY A 202 4.62 9.77 -11.88
CA GLY A 202 4.95 9.09 -13.12
C GLY A 202 4.31 9.78 -14.32
N TYR A 203 4.64 9.32 -15.52
CA TYR A 203 4.05 9.83 -16.77
C TYR A 203 4.08 11.37 -16.89
N GLY A 204 5.19 12.00 -16.45
CA GLY A 204 5.40 13.44 -16.55
C GLY A 204 4.77 14.30 -15.46
N SER A 205 4.31 13.72 -14.34
CA SER A 205 3.89 14.47 -13.14
C SER A 205 5.04 14.76 -12.16
N CYS A 206 6.17 14.05 -12.28
CA CYS A 206 7.31 14.25 -11.39
C CYS A 206 7.87 15.67 -11.47
N GLY A 207 8.19 16.25 -10.32
CA GLY A 207 8.64 17.65 -10.21
C GLY A 207 7.50 18.69 -10.31
N LYS A 208 6.26 18.29 -10.61
CA LYS A 208 5.10 19.18 -10.70
C LYS A 208 4.33 19.33 -9.38
N ARG A 209 5.00 19.06 -8.26
CA ARG A 209 4.58 19.44 -6.91
C ARG A 209 3.32 18.75 -6.38
N GLN A 210 3.31 17.41 -6.32
CA GLN A 210 2.30 16.68 -5.54
C GLN A 210 2.57 16.77 -4.03
N SER A 211 1.53 16.69 -3.20
CA SER A 211 1.67 16.61 -1.74
C SER A 211 0.49 15.94 -1.06
N ALA A 212 0.78 15.30 0.07
CA ALA A 212 -0.25 14.76 0.97
C ALA A 212 0.23 14.80 2.42
N ARG A 213 -0.72 15.07 3.32
CA ARG A 213 -0.56 14.91 4.76
C ARG A 213 -1.04 13.52 5.17
N TRP A 214 -0.26 12.87 6.01
CA TRP A 214 -0.51 11.52 6.50
C TRP A 214 -0.55 11.48 8.02
N SER A 215 -1.40 10.64 8.61
CA SER A 215 -1.27 10.30 10.03
C SER A 215 -0.13 9.29 10.23
N MET A 216 0.38 9.16 11.46
CA MET A 216 1.18 7.98 11.78
C MET A 216 0.33 6.72 11.58
N PRO A 217 0.86 5.67 10.91
CA PRO A 217 0.13 4.44 10.72
C PRO A 217 -0.13 3.73 12.03
N VAL A 218 -1.29 3.08 12.12
CA VAL A 218 -1.61 2.12 13.18
C VAL A 218 -1.60 0.72 12.58
N TYR A 219 -1.12 -0.26 13.33
CA TYR A 219 -1.06 -1.64 12.88
C TYR A 219 -1.54 -2.62 13.94
N SER A 220 -1.91 -3.83 13.52
CA SER A 220 -2.08 -4.99 14.41
C SER A 220 -1.27 -6.18 13.92
N THR A 221 -0.99 -7.11 14.82
CA THR A 221 -0.10 -8.25 14.57
C THR A 221 -0.80 -9.58 14.75
N LEU A 222 -0.17 -10.66 14.29
CA LEU A 222 -0.64 -12.04 14.51
C LEU A 222 -0.92 -12.34 16.00
N ASP A 223 -0.03 -11.91 16.89
CA ASP A 223 -0.12 -12.19 18.33
C ASP A 223 -1.12 -11.29 19.06
N ALA A 224 -1.55 -10.18 18.44
CA ALA A 224 -2.53 -9.26 19.00
C ALA A 224 -3.48 -8.69 17.93
N PRO A 225 -4.33 -9.52 17.30
CA PRO A 225 -5.13 -9.10 16.14
C PRO A 225 -6.08 -7.93 16.40
N GLY A 226 -6.61 -7.84 17.63
CA GLY A 226 -7.53 -6.78 18.06
C GLY A 226 -6.86 -5.53 18.63
N LYS A 227 -5.53 -5.49 18.73
CA LYS A 227 -4.80 -4.35 19.31
C LYS A 227 -4.28 -3.45 18.19
N SER A 228 -4.70 -2.19 18.19
CA SER A 228 -4.12 -1.15 17.33
C SER A 228 -2.91 -0.51 18.01
N VAL A 229 -1.74 -0.65 17.39
CA VAL A 229 -0.48 -0.08 17.86
C VAL A 229 -0.04 1.02 16.89
N PRO A 230 0.14 2.27 17.35
CA PRO A 230 0.68 3.34 16.51
C PRO A 230 2.17 3.12 16.25
N ALA A 231 2.60 3.30 15.00
CA ALA A 231 4.02 3.40 14.66
C ALA A 231 4.62 4.61 15.38
N GLN A 232 5.83 4.44 15.93
CA GLN A 232 6.47 5.43 16.82
C GLN A 232 7.62 6.19 16.17
N VAL A 233 8.15 5.67 15.06
CA VAL A 233 9.32 6.24 14.38
C VAL A 233 9.08 6.18 12.89
N LEU A 234 9.42 7.27 12.20
CA LEU A 234 9.41 7.34 10.75
C LEU A 234 10.78 7.80 10.23
N THR A 235 11.14 7.34 9.04
CA THR A 235 12.33 7.79 8.30
C THR A 235 11.89 8.15 6.89
N ARG A 236 12.19 9.38 6.44
CA ARG A 236 11.84 9.83 5.08
C ARG A 236 13.02 9.65 4.13
N PHE A 237 12.72 9.37 2.86
CA PHE A 237 13.70 9.18 1.80
C PHE A 237 13.12 9.48 0.42
#